data_AF-A0A560E3I3-F1
#
_entry.id   AF-A0A560E3I3-F1
#
_cell.length_a   1.000
_cell.length_b   1.000
_cell.length_c   1.000
_cell.angle_alpha   90.00
_cell.angle_beta   90.00
_cell.angle_gamma   90.00
#
_symmetry.space_group_name_H-M   'P 1'
#
loop_
_entity.id
_entity.type
_entity.pdbx_description
1 polymer ?
#
loop_
_entity_poly.entity_id
_entity_poly.type
_entity_poly.pdbx_seq_one_letter_code
_entity_poly.pdbx_strand_id
1 'polypeptide(L)'
;MDLPSRIVITEEGPREGFQIEPGPIATADKIALIDALSATGLTRIQVASFVNPKHVPGWADAEAVVAGFNPRAGVAYSALWFNDSGLQRALAFKDRLALAGFISLSASEPFALRNLNRDRAGQIEAMRNYVRAHRQADVPIAKIIVMAAFGCNFGGDVPAAKVVETVSDGLAIAREAGVEVREVSLADSMGWATPRRVAEAVGAVRDRWSDLRIALHLHDTRGQGIACAYEGLRLGVTAFDAAVAGLGGCPFAGQPGAPGNIATEELALLCEEMGIATGLDIEALIEAGRLAERIVGHRLPSAALRSGTLAALRRRAGA
;
A
#
# COMPACT_ATOMS: atom_id res chain seq x y z
N MET A 1 18.68 -18.52 9.70
CA MET A 1 17.33 -17.98 9.46
C MET A 1 17.36 -17.43 8.06
N ASP A 2 16.56 -17.99 7.15
CA ASP A 2 16.65 -17.65 5.74
C ASP A 2 15.75 -16.45 5.45
N LEU A 3 16.25 -15.27 5.83
CA LEU A 3 15.67 -14.00 5.43
C LEU A 3 15.80 -13.84 3.90
N PRO A 4 14.87 -13.14 3.24
CA PRO A 4 15.00 -12.87 1.82
C PRO A 4 16.24 -12.02 1.55
N SER A 5 16.96 -12.30 0.47
CA SER A 5 18.10 -11.49 0.05
C SER A 5 17.70 -10.12 -0.50
N ARG A 6 16.44 -9.99 -0.96
CA ARG A 6 15.89 -8.77 -1.53
C ARG A 6 14.38 -8.69 -1.31
N ILE A 7 13.88 -7.47 -1.11
CA ILE A 7 12.45 -7.15 -1.14
C ILE A 7 12.12 -6.04 -2.13
N VAL A 8 10.83 -5.88 -2.42
CA VAL A 8 10.28 -4.74 -3.17
C VAL A 8 9.32 -3.99 -2.26
N ILE A 9 9.48 -2.66 -2.23
CA ILE A 9 8.57 -1.75 -1.53
C ILE A 9 7.76 -0.97 -2.57
N THR A 10 6.44 -0.99 -2.44
CA THR A 10 5.52 -0.11 -3.18
C THR A 10 5.27 1.13 -2.34
N GLU A 11 5.60 2.29 -2.89
CA GLU A 11 5.38 3.58 -2.22
C GLU A 11 3.96 4.07 -2.45
N GLU A 12 3.20 4.21 -1.36
CA GLU A 12 1.77 4.60 -1.36
C GLU A 12 1.56 6.04 -0.87
N GLY A 13 2.59 6.73 -0.38
CA GLY A 13 2.51 8.06 0.21
C GLY A 13 1.86 9.12 -0.68
N PRO A 14 2.23 9.27 -1.97
CA PRO A 14 1.59 10.25 -2.83
C PRO A 14 0.09 10.00 -3.03
N ARG A 15 -0.37 8.74 -3.06
CA ARG A 15 -1.80 8.42 -3.22
C ARG A 15 -2.53 8.39 -1.89
N GLU A 16 -2.18 7.44 -1.03
CA GLU A 16 -2.89 7.18 0.22
C GLU A 16 -2.61 8.24 1.26
N GLY A 17 -1.35 8.68 1.34
CA GLY A 17 -0.91 9.74 2.23
C GLY A 17 -1.74 11.01 2.09
N PHE A 18 -1.69 11.61 0.90
CA PHE A 18 -2.40 12.85 0.62
C PHE A 18 -3.93 12.73 0.69
N GLN A 19 -4.49 11.52 0.60
CA GLN A 19 -5.94 11.34 0.64
C GLN A 19 -6.56 11.65 2.00
N ILE A 20 -5.83 11.42 3.10
CA ILE A 20 -6.33 11.63 4.47
C ILE A 20 -6.01 13.03 5.02
N GLU A 21 -5.15 13.78 4.33
CA GLU A 21 -4.73 15.10 4.79
C GLU A 21 -5.88 16.11 4.74
N PRO A 22 -6.03 16.96 5.78
CA PRO A 22 -7.21 17.81 5.95
C PRO A 22 -7.27 18.99 4.96
N GLY A 23 -6.13 19.39 4.39
CA GLY A 23 -6.02 20.55 3.52
C GLY A 23 -5.97 20.19 2.04
N PRO A 24 -6.35 21.11 1.14
CA PRO A 24 -6.02 20.95 -0.27
C PRO A 24 -4.51 21.02 -0.44
N ILE A 25 -3.90 19.91 -0.85
CA ILE A 25 -2.50 19.89 -1.26
C ILE A 25 -2.43 20.36 -2.71
N ALA A 26 -1.60 21.36 -2.98
CA ALA A 26 -1.47 21.91 -4.33
C ALA A 26 -0.93 20.85 -5.29
N THR A 27 -1.42 20.87 -6.54
CA THR A 27 -0.97 19.93 -7.59
C THR A 27 0.55 19.93 -7.77
N ALA A 28 1.16 21.12 -7.70
CA ALA A 28 2.62 21.27 -7.81
C ALA A 28 3.37 20.57 -6.67
N ASP A 29 2.84 20.58 -5.45
CA ASP A 29 3.44 19.90 -4.30
C ASP A 29 3.32 18.37 -4.43
N LYS A 30 2.19 17.87 -4.95
CA LYS A 30 2.03 16.44 -5.24
C LYS A 30 3.06 15.97 -6.27
N ILE A 31 3.21 16.73 -7.36
CA ILE A 31 4.20 16.49 -8.40
C ILE A 31 5.62 16.51 -7.82
N ALA A 32 5.94 17.52 -7.00
CA ALA A 32 7.26 17.66 -6.39
C ALA A 32 7.61 16.45 -5.52
N LEU A 33 6.67 15.92 -4.73
CA LEU A 33 6.90 14.72 -3.94
C LEU A 33 7.10 13.48 -4.83
N ILE A 34 6.30 13.29 -5.87
CA ILE A 34 6.44 12.16 -6.81
C ILE A 34 7.82 12.20 -7.50
N ASP A 35 8.26 13.38 -7.94
CA ASP A 35 9.56 13.55 -8.60
C ASP A 35 10.72 13.32 -7.64
N ALA A 36 10.60 13.74 -6.38
CA ALA A 36 11.58 13.45 -5.34
C ALA A 36 11.66 11.95 -5.06
N LEU A 37 10.52 11.28 -4.86
CA LEU A 37 10.45 9.83 -4.61
C LEU A 37 10.96 9.01 -5.80
N SER A 38 10.75 9.48 -7.03
CA SER A 38 11.28 8.82 -8.23
C SER A 38 12.82 8.75 -8.22
N ALA A 39 13.49 9.63 -7.47
CA ALA A 39 14.96 9.70 -7.41
C ALA A 39 15.58 8.73 -6.40
N THR A 40 14.78 8.02 -5.61
CA THR A 40 15.27 7.28 -4.43
C THR A 40 15.58 5.82 -4.70
N GLY A 41 15.48 5.37 -5.95
CA GLY A 41 15.60 3.95 -6.31
C GLY A 41 14.30 3.15 -6.15
N LEU A 42 13.21 3.79 -5.73
CA LEU A 42 11.86 3.19 -5.77
C LEU A 42 11.53 2.71 -7.19
N THR A 43 10.99 1.49 -7.29
CA THR A 43 10.59 0.90 -8.58
C THR A 43 9.08 0.87 -8.77
N ARG A 44 8.31 1.18 -7.72
CA ARG A 44 6.84 1.19 -7.71
C ARG A 44 6.34 2.34 -6.86
N ILE A 45 5.59 3.26 -7.46
CA ILE A 45 5.02 4.43 -6.78
C ILE A 45 3.56 4.58 -7.20
N GLN A 46 2.64 4.58 -6.24
CA GLN A 46 1.25 4.90 -6.49
C GLN A 46 1.03 6.41 -6.39
N VAL A 47 0.76 7.04 -7.53
CA VAL A 47 0.86 8.50 -7.69
C VAL A 47 -0.46 9.25 -7.63
N ALA A 48 -1.59 8.57 -7.87
CA ALA A 48 -2.88 9.23 -7.99
C ALA A 48 -4.06 8.31 -7.69
N SER A 49 -5.24 8.91 -7.48
CA SER A 49 -6.51 8.22 -7.29
C SER A 49 -7.58 8.82 -8.21
N PHE A 50 -8.08 8.06 -9.18
CA PHE A 50 -9.19 8.44 -10.07
C PHE A 50 -10.55 8.16 -9.43
N VAL A 51 -10.72 8.58 -8.19
CA VAL A 51 -11.97 8.47 -7.43
C VAL A 51 -12.91 9.64 -7.70
N ASN A 52 -14.14 9.55 -7.20
CA ASN A 52 -15.11 10.62 -7.32
C ASN A 52 -14.66 11.83 -6.47
N PRO A 53 -14.36 12.99 -7.09
CA PRO A 53 -13.86 14.16 -6.37
C PRO A 53 -14.88 14.78 -5.42
N LYS A 54 -16.18 14.44 -5.56
CA LYS A 54 -17.20 14.84 -4.57
C LYS A 54 -17.02 14.13 -3.23
N HIS A 55 -16.50 12.91 -3.24
CA HIS A 55 -16.26 12.13 -2.02
C HIS A 55 -14.82 12.25 -1.54
N VAL A 56 -13.89 12.49 -2.45
CA VAL A 56 -12.47 12.65 -2.13
C VAL A 56 -11.92 13.88 -2.86
N PRO A 57 -12.19 15.10 -2.34
CA PRO A 57 -11.83 16.36 -3.01
C PRO A 57 -10.34 16.52 -3.26
N GLY A 58 -9.49 15.92 -2.42
CA GLY A 58 -8.03 15.94 -2.57
C GLY A 58 -7.52 15.30 -3.87
N TRP A 59 -8.37 14.60 -4.64
CA TRP A 59 -8.02 14.00 -5.93
C TRP A 59 -8.79 14.58 -7.13
N ALA A 60 -9.36 15.78 -6.98
CA ALA A 60 -9.98 16.50 -8.10
C ALA A 60 -9.01 16.86 -9.22
N ASP A 61 -7.71 16.91 -8.93
CA ASP A 61 -6.61 17.25 -9.82
C ASP A 61 -5.78 16.03 -10.27
N ALA A 62 -6.29 14.80 -10.11
CA ALA A 62 -5.56 13.56 -10.40
C ALA A 62 -4.94 13.56 -11.81
N GLU A 63 -5.68 14.00 -12.83
CA GLU A 63 -5.20 14.11 -14.21
C GLU A 63 -4.03 15.10 -14.34
N ALA A 64 -4.10 16.24 -13.65
CA ALA A 64 -3.04 17.24 -13.67
C ALA A 64 -1.77 16.75 -12.97
N VAL A 65 -1.92 16.01 -11.86
CA VAL A 65 -0.79 15.33 -11.19
C VAL A 65 -0.14 14.32 -12.14
N VAL A 66 -0.94 13.42 -12.72
CA VAL A 66 -0.44 12.36 -13.61
C VAL A 66 0.19 12.93 -14.88
N ALA A 67 -0.27 14.08 -15.38
CA ALA A 67 0.34 14.77 -16.52
C ALA A 67 1.62 15.54 -16.16
N GLY A 68 1.75 16.01 -14.91
CA GLY A 68 2.75 17.00 -14.52
C GLY A 68 4.07 16.45 -13.98
N PHE A 69 4.10 15.24 -13.42
CA PHE A 69 5.35 14.64 -12.93
C PHE A 69 6.28 14.19 -14.07
N ASN A 70 7.54 13.95 -13.74
CA ASN A 70 8.61 13.53 -14.65
C ASN A 70 8.96 12.04 -14.44
N PRO A 71 8.39 11.12 -15.25
CA PRO A 71 8.66 9.69 -15.12
C PRO A 71 10.14 9.37 -15.27
N ARG A 72 10.67 8.55 -14.35
CA ARG A 72 12.00 7.98 -14.47
C ARG A 72 11.95 6.56 -15.02
N ALA A 73 12.91 6.24 -15.89
CA ALA A 73 13.05 4.90 -16.43
C ALA A 73 13.25 3.87 -15.32
N GLY A 74 12.57 2.72 -15.43
CA GLY A 74 12.63 1.66 -14.41
C GLY A 74 11.66 1.82 -13.23
N VAL A 75 10.88 2.90 -13.18
CA VAL A 75 9.84 3.12 -12.16
C VAL A 75 8.46 2.87 -12.76
N ALA A 76 7.68 2.00 -12.12
CA ALA A 76 6.28 1.78 -12.44
C ALA A 76 5.41 2.72 -11.61
N TYR A 77 4.71 3.63 -12.30
CA TYR A 77 3.77 4.56 -11.67
C TYR A 77 2.35 4.02 -11.77
N SER A 78 1.68 3.80 -10.66
CA SER A 78 0.29 3.29 -10.65
C SER A 78 -0.69 4.34 -10.12
N ALA A 79 -1.98 4.11 -10.36
CA ALA A 79 -3.05 4.91 -9.81
C ALA A 79 -4.19 4.01 -9.33
N LEU A 80 -5.05 4.54 -8.46
CA LEU A 80 -6.18 3.83 -7.88
C LEU A 80 -7.49 4.19 -8.57
N TRP A 81 -8.36 3.21 -8.81
CA TRP A 81 -9.76 3.42 -9.21
C TRP A 81 -10.65 2.28 -8.73
N PHE A 82 -11.94 2.57 -8.54
CA PHE A 82 -12.93 1.61 -8.02
C PHE A 82 -14.13 1.36 -8.94
N ASN A 83 -14.26 2.11 -10.04
CA ASN A 83 -15.37 2.00 -10.96
C ASN A 83 -14.94 2.27 -12.41
N ASP A 84 -15.86 2.06 -13.35
CA ASP A 84 -15.60 2.23 -14.78
C ASP A 84 -15.20 3.67 -15.13
N SER A 85 -15.87 4.68 -14.57
CA SER A 85 -15.49 6.09 -14.81
C SER A 85 -14.03 6.38 -14.42
N GLY A 86 -13.58 5.87 -13.26
CA GLY A 86 -12.18 5.98 -12.85
C GLY A 86 -11.22 5.20 -13.75
N LEU A 87 -11.62 4.02 -14.21
CA LEU A 87 -10.86 3.23 -15.16
C LEU A 87 -10.68 3.96 -16.50
N GLN A 88 -11.74 4.55 -17.05
CA GLN A 88 -11.67 5.33 -18.29
C GLN A 88 -10.74 6.54 -18.16
N ARG A 89 -10.75 7.21 -17.01
CA ARG A 89 -9.81 8.32 -16.71
C ARG A 89 -8.37 7.82 -16.65
N ALA A 90 -8.11 6.67 -16.02
CA ALA A 90 -6.78 6.08 -15.94
C ALA A 90 -6.25 5.64 -17.31
N LEU A 91 -7.11 5.10 -18.18
CA LEU A 91 -6.77 4.67 -19.55
C LEU A 91 -6.25 5.80 -20.43
N ALA A 92 -6.69 7.05 -20.20
CA ALA A 92 -6.16 8.22 -20.89
C ALA A 92 -4.66 8.45 -20.63
N PHE A 93 -4.10 7.85 -19.58
CA PHE A 93 -2.70 7.96 -19.18
C PHE A 93 -1.95 6.61 -19.24
N LYS A 94 -2.42 5.65 -20.05
CA LYS A 94 -1.78 4.33 -20.19
C LYS A 94 -0.30 4.36 -20.59
N ASP A 95 0.16 5.42 -21.25
CA ASP A 95 1.57 5.60 -21.63
C ASP A 95 2.45 6.14 -20.49
N ARG A 96 1.83 6.58 -19.39
CA ARG A 96 2.53 7.06 -18.17
C ARG A 96 2.28 6.19 -16.95
N LEU A 97 1.16 5.45 -16.92
CA LEU A 97 0.75 4.63 -15.79
C LEU A 97 0.86 3.13 -16.11
N ALA A 98 1.42 2.38 -15.17
CA ALA A 98 1.29 0.94 -15.08
C ALA A 98 -0.15 0.59 -14.60
N LEU A 99 -1.05 0.38 -15.56
CA LEU A 99 -2.45 0.07 -15.28
C LEU A 99 -2.61 -1.40 -14.88
N ALA A 100 -3.07 -1.63 -13.65
CA ALA A 100 -3.54 -2.92 -13.19
C ALA A 100 -4.64 -2.76 -12.14
N GLY A 101 -5.73 -3.51 -12.30
CA GLY A 101 -6.78 -3.62 -11.30
C GLY A 101 -6.45 -4.65 -10.22
N PHE A 102 -7.36 -4.78 -9.26
CA PHE A 102 -7.26 -5.74 -8.16
C PHE A 102 -8.65 -6.25 -7.76
N ILE A 103 -8.70 -7.43 -7.14
CA ILE A 103 -9.90 -7.93 -6.47
C ILE A 103 -9.78 -7.59 -4.99
N SER A 104 -10.55 -6.62 -4.50
CA SER A 104 -10.49 -6.19 -3.10
C SER A 104 -11.72 -6.66 -2.34
N LEU A 105 -11.49 -7.47 -1.30
CA LEU A 105 -12.53 -8.02 -0.41
C LEU A 105 -12.14 -7.81 1.04
N SER A 106 -13.11 -7.74 1.94
CA SER A 106 -12.88 -7.62 3.38
C SER A 106 -12.99 -8.96 4.10
N ALA A 107 -12.04 -9.24 5.00
CA ALA A 107 -12.15 -10.34 5.97
C ALA A 107 -13.09 -9.99 7.14
N SER A 108 -13.60 -8.76 7.23
CA SER A 108 -14.57 -8.34 8.26
C SER A 108 -15.83 -7.75 7.63
N GLU A 109 -16.97 -8.38 7.87
CA GLU A 109 -18.27 -7.90 7.38
C GLU A 109 -18.73 -6.58 8.04
N PRO A 110 -18.60 -6.38 9.36
CA PRO A 110 -18.87 -5.07 9.97
C PRO A 110 -18.03 -3.92 9.42
N PHE A 111 -16.80 -4.20 8.98
CA PHE A 111 -15.95 -3.24 8.28
C PHE A 111 -16.46 -3.00 6.85
N ALA A 112 -16.76 -4.06 6.10
CA ALA A 112 -17.25 -3.95 4.73
C ALA A 112 -18.56 -3.15 4.64
N LEU A 113 -19.50 -3.35 5.57
CA LEU A 113 -20.74 -2.60 5.62
C LEU A 113 -20.51 -1.11 5.88
N ARG A 114 -19.53 -0.75 6.70
CA ARG A 114 -19.20 0.67 6.97
C ARG A 114 -18.40 1.33 5.86
N ASN A 115 -17.42 0.61 5.33
CA ASN A 115 -16.49 1.13 4.32
C ASN A 115 -17.11 1.14 2.91
N LEU A 116 -17.85 0.08 2.57
CA LEU A 116 -18.33 -0.18 1.21
C LEU A 116 -19.86 -0.21 1.08
N ASN A 117 -20.60 -0.17 2.19
CA ASN A 117 -22.04 -0.39 2.26
C ASN A 117 -22.49 -1.69 1.55
N ARG A 118 -21.71 -2.76 1.74
CA ARG A 118 -21.94 -4.08 1.14
C ARG A 118 -21.58 -5.20 2.12
N ASP A 119 -22.38 -6.25 2.13
CA ASP A 119 -22.07 -7.51 2.79
C ASP A 119 -21.08 -8.34 1.94
N ARG A 120 -20.80 -9.58 2.35
CA ARG A 120 -19.90 -10.47 1.57
C ARG A 120 -20.41 -10.73 0.14
N ALA A 121 -21.68 -11.06 -0.02
CA ALA A 121 -22.26 -11.40 -1.32
C ALA A 121 -22.22 -10.20 -2.28
N GLY A 122 -22.56 -9.01 -1.78
CA GLY A 122 -22.50 -7.76 -2.52
C GLY A 122 -21.07 -7.37 -2.92
N GLN A 123 -20.07 -7.64 -2.08
CA GLN A 123 -18.66 -7.43 -2.44
C GLN A 123 -18.22 -8.36 -3.58
N ILE A 124 -18.56 -9.65 -3.50
CA ILE A 124 -18.23 -10.63 -4.54
C ILE A 124 -18.84 -10.20 -5.88
N GLU A 125 -20.12 -9.82 -5.89
CA GLU A 125 -20.79 -9.39 -7.12
C GLU A 125 -20.22 -8.08 -7.66
N ALA A 126 -19.88 -7.13 -6.79
CA ALA A 126 -19.21 -5.89 -7.20
C ALA A 126 -17.85 -6.19 -7.85
N MET A 127 -17.07 -7.11 -7.28
CA MET A 127 -15.76 -7.49 -7.81
C MET A 127 -15.86 -8.30 -9.12
N ARG A 128 -16.88 -9.14 -9.29
CA ARG A 128 -17.16 -9.79 -10.60
C ARG A 128 -17.39 -8.76 -11.70
N ASN A 129 -18.21 -7.74 -11.42
CA ASN A 129 -18.48 -6.68 -12.37
C ASN A 129 -17.23 -5.82 -12.64
N TYR A 130 -16.45 -5.52 -11.60
CA TYR A 130 -15.15 -4.83 -11.72
C TYR A 130 -14.18 -5.61 -12.62
N VAL A 131 -13.96 -6.90 -12.37
CA VAL A 131 -13.06 -7.74 -13.17
C VAL A 131 -13.54 -7.84 -14.62
N ARG A 132 -14.86 -7.95 -14.86
CA ARG A 132 -15.43 -7.97 -16.21
C ARG A 132 -15.08 -6.68 -16.98
N ALA A 133 -15.23 -5.51 -16.35
CA ALA A 133 -14.88 -4.23 -16.98
C ALA A 133 -13.38 -4.15 -17.32
N HIS A 134 -12.51 -4.65 -16.44
CA HIS A 134 -11.06 -4.69 -16.69
C HIS A 134 -10.70 -5.58 -17.88
N ARG A 135 -11.32 -6.77 -17.98
CA ARG A 135 -11.14 -7.65 -19.13
C ARG A 135 -11.61 -7.01 -20.44
N GLN A 136 -12.71 -6.26 -20.42
CA GLN A 136 -13.20 -5.54 -21.60
C GLN A 136 -12.26 -4.40 -22.05
N ALA A 137 -11.56 -3.79 -21.10
CA ALA A 137 -10.61 -2.71 -21.34
C ALA A 137 -9.16 -3.19 -21.56
N ASP A 138 -8.91 -4.51 -21.59
CA ASP A 138 -7.58 -5.12 -21.66
C ASP A 138 -6.63 -4.65 -20.54
N VAL A 139 -7.18 -4.45 -19.33
CA VAL A 139 -6.41 -4.10 -18.13
C VAL A 139 -6.24 -5.33 -17.25
N PRO A 140 -5.01 -5.73 -16.88
CA PRO A 140 -4.79 -6.91 -16.05
C PRO A 140 -5.33 -6.73 -14.63
N ILE A 141 -5.68 -7.83 -13.97
CA ILE A 141 -5.88 -7.88 -12.52
C ILE A 141 -4.60 -8.42 -11.89
N ALA A 142 -3.86 -7.59 -11.17
CA ALA A 142 -2.54 -7.96 -10.66
C ALA A 142 -2.59 -8.76 -9.36
N LYS A 143 -3.53 -8.43 -8.47
CA LYS A 143 -3.55 -8.98 -7.10
C LYS A 143 -4.95 -9.09 -6.50
N ILE A 144 -5.08 -9.94 -5.49
CA ILE A 144 -6.19 -9.92 -4.54
C ILE A 144 -5.76 -9.12 -3.31
N ILE A 145 -6.63 -8.28 -2.76
CA ILE A 145 -6.40 -7.53 -1.53
C ILE A 145 -7.41 -8.00 -0.49
N VAL A 146 -6.91 -8.43 0.67
CA VAL A 146 -7.72 -8.79 1.84
C VAL A 146 -7.65 -7.64 2.84
N MET A 147 -8.71 -6.84 2.93
CA MET A 147 -8.83 -5.77 3.92
C MET A 147 -9.21 -6.32 5.29
N ALA A 148 -8.86 -5.58 6.34
CA ALA A 148 -9.08 -5.97 7.74
C ALA A 148 -8.53 -7.37 8.05
N ALA A 149 -7.39 -7.74 7.45
CA ALA A 149 -6.85 -9.10 7.52
C ALA A 149 -6.43 -9.51 8.94
N PHE A 150 -6.09 -8.53 9.80
CA PHE A 150 -5.53 -8.79 11.12
C PHE A 150 -6.44 -8.38 12.28
N GLY A 151 -7.58 -7.77 12.00
CA GLY A 151 -8.51 -7.29 13.02
C GLY A 151 -9.40 -6.16 12.52
N CYS A 152 -10.40 -5.81 13.33
CA CYS A 152 -11.41 -4.84 12.98
C CYS A 152 -11.91 -4.05 14.19
N ASN A 153 -11.90 -2.72 14.08
CA ASN A 153 -12.48 -1.82 15.11
C ASN A 153 -13.98 -2.04 15.33
N PHE A 154 -14.68 -2.67 14.38
CA PHE A 154 -16.13 -2.86 14.40
C PHE A 154 -16.56 -4.30 14.67
N GLY A 155 -15.68 -5.26 14.43
CA GLY A 155 -15.95 -6.70 14.53
C GLY A 155 -15.00 -7.44 15.47
N GLY A 156 -14.02 -6.75 16.05
CA GLY A 156 -13.00 -7.35 16.91
C GLY A 156 -12.00 -8.19 16.13
N ASP A 157 -11.65 -9.34 16.70
CA ASP A 157 -10.65 -10.23 16.14
C ASP A 157 -11.10 -10.88 14.83
N VAL A 158 -10.19 -10.88 13.85
CA VAL A 158 -10.38 -11.56 12.57
C VAL A 158 -9.52 -12.82 12.58
N PRO A 159 -10.09 -14.03 12.63
CA PRO A 159 -9.32 -15.27 12.65
C PRO A 159 -8.69 -15.54 11.28
N ALA A 160 -7.52 -16.18 11.25
CA ALA A 160 -6.82 -16.52 9.99
C ALA A 160 -7.68 -17.34 9.02
N ALA A 161 -8.60 -18.17 9.53
CA ALA A 161 -9.58 -18.89 8.70
C ALA A 161 -10.45 -17.95 7.85
N LYS A 162 -10.77 -16.76 8.36
CA LYS A 162 -11.54 -15.76 7.62
C LYS A 162 -10.72 -15.09 6.52
N VAL A 163 -9.42 -14.87 6.76
CA VAL A 163 -8.47 -14.42 5.73
C VAL A 163 -8.41 -15.44 4.59
N VAL A 164 -8.23 -16.72 4.92
CA VAL A 164 -8.23 -17.82 3.94
C VAL A 164 -9.54 -17.88 3.15
N GLU A 165 -10.69 -17.74 3.82
CA GLU A 165 -12.00 -17.68 3.14
C GLU A 165 -12.05 -16.52 2.13
N THR A 166 -11.62 -15.33 2.52
CA THR A 166 -11.61 -14.15 1.63
C THR A 166 -10.65 -14.31 0.45
N VAL A 167 -9.48 -14.93 0.64
CA VAL A 167 -8.57 -15.27 -0.48
C VAL A 167 -9.24 -16.26 -1.43
N SER A 168 -9.91 -17.29 -0.90
CA SER A 168 -10.64 -18.26 -1.71
C SER A 168 -11.75 -17.61 -2.55
N ASP A 169 -12.48 -16.64 -2.00
CA ASP A 169 -13.48 -15.87 -2.74
C ASP A 169 -12.84 -15.08 -3.89
N GLY A 170 -11.73 -14.39 -3.63
CA GLY A 170 -10.99 -13.63 -4.65
C GLY A 170 -10.48 -14.52 -5.79
N LEU A 171 -9.91 -15.68 -5.46
CA LEU A 171 -9.46 -16.66 -6.45
C LEU A 171 -10.62 -17.26 -7.25
N ALA A 172 -11.78 -17.46 -6.63
CA ALA A 172 -12.97 -17.92 -7.34
C ALA A 172 -13.44 -16.90 -8.38
N ILE A 173 -13.49 -15.61 -8.02
CA ILE A 173 -13.83 -14.52 -8.95
C ILE A 173 -12.83 -14.48 -10.12
N ALA A 174 -11.52 -14.57 -9.83
CA ALA A 174 -10.48 -14.59 -10.86
C ALA A 174 -10.67 -15.77 -11.82
N ARG A 175 -10.88 -16.99 -11.28
CA ARG A 175 -11.11 -18.22 -12.07
C ARG A 175 -12.36 -18.13 -12.94
N GLU A 176 -13.48 -17.66 -12.39
CA GLU A 176 -14.73 -17.46 -13.15
C GLU A 176 -14.53 -16.51 -14.33
N ALA A 177 -13.68 -15.49 -14.14
CA ALA A 177 -13.31 -14.55 -15.18
C ALA A 177 -12.16 -15.05 -16.08
N GLY A 178 -11.62 -16.26 -15.89
CA GLY A 178 -10.46 -16.74 -16.65
C GLY A 178 -9.21 -15.88 -16.48
N VAL A 179 -9.04 -15.26 -15.31
CA VAL A 179 -7.89 -14.43 -14.96
C VAL A 179 -7.01 -15.21 -13.97
N GLU A 180 -5.71 -15.21 -14.23
CA GLU A 180 -4.73 -15.77 -13.32
C GLU A 180 -4.22 -14.68 -12.37
N VAL A 181 -4.30 -14.92 -11.06
CA VAL A 181 -3.78 -14.02 -10.04
C VAL A 181 -2.78 -14.79 -9.18
N ARG A 182 -1.57 -14.26 -9.06
CA ARG A 182 -0.45 -14.90 -8.32
C ARG A 182 0.00 -14.12 -7.09
N GLU A 183 -0.63 -12.98 -6.80
CA GLU A 183 -0.28 -12.15 -5.65
C GLU A 183 -1.52 -11.87 -4.77
N VAL A 184 -1.33 -11.99 -3.46
CA VAL A 184 -2.32 -11.61 -2.44
C VAL A 184 -1.68 -10.61 -1.49
N SER A 185 -2.30 -9.44 -1.34
CA SER A 185 -1.92 -8.46 -0.32
C SER A 185 -2.81 -8.63 0.91
N LEU A 186 -2.20 -8.79 2.09
CA LEU A 186 -2.90 -8.79 3.37
C LEU A 186 -2.77 -7.40 3.99
N ALA A 187 -3.89 -6.70 4.13
CA ALA A 187 -3.90 -5.31 4.57
C ALA A 187 -4.34 -5.17 6.03
N ASP A 188 -3.48 -4.52 6.82
CA ASP A 188 -3.77 -4.07 8.18
C ASP A 188 -4.54 -2.75 8.19
N SER A 189 -5.76 -2.79 7.64
CA SER A 189 -6.56 -1.61 7.38
C SER A 189 -6.88 -0.75 8.62
N MET A 190 -6.66 -1.24 9.85
CA MET A 190 -7.00 -0.51 11.07
C MET A 190 -5.88 -0.59 12.13
N GLY A 191 -4.67 -1.03 11.76
CA GLY A 191 -3.52 -1.09 12.66
C GLY A 191 -3.63 -2.15 13.76
N TRP A 192 -4.23 -3.31 13.47
CA TRP A 192 -4.43 -4.44 14.40
C TRP A 192 -3.35 -5.52 14.30
N ALA A 193 -2.45 -5.45 13.33
CA ALA A 193 -1.42 -6.45 13.16
C ALA A 193 -0.50 -6.50 14.39
N THR A 194 -0.14 -7.72 14.76
CA THR A 194 0.96 -8.04 15.66
C THR A 194 1.79 -9.14 14.99
N PRO A 195 3.08 -9.34 15.34
CA PRO A 195 3.90 -10.39 14.76
C PRO A 195 3.20 -11.77 14.77
N ARG A 196 2.55 -12.14 15.88
CA ARG A 196 1.78 -13.39 15.98
C ARG A 196 0.67 -13.47 14.93
N ARG A 197 -0.12 -12.40 14.76
CA ARG A 197 -1.23 -12.38 13.78
C ARG A 197 -0.72 -12.42 12.34
N VAL A 198 0.40 -11.77 12.05
CA VAL A 198 1.08 -11.87 10.75
C VAL A 198 1.49 -13.32 10.49
N ALA A 199 2.15 -13.98 11.45
CA ALA A 199 2.55 -15.38 11.32
C ALA A 199 1.36 -16.32 11.08
N GLU A 200 0.27 -16.14 11.83
CA GLU A 200 -0.95 -16.94 11.67
C GLU A 200 -1.61 -16.75 10.30
N ALA A 201 -1.78 -15.50 9.84
CA ALA A 201 -2.45 -15.22 8.57
C ALA A 201 -1.59 -15.63 7.36
N VAL A 202 -0.29 -15.30 7.37
CA VAL A 202 0.65 -15.65 6.30
C VAL A 202 0.83 -17.17 6.22
N GLY A 203 0.99 -17.84 7.37
CA GLY A 203 1.08 -19.30 7.45
C GLY A 203 -0.17 -19.97 6.88
N ALA A 204 -1.36 -19.58 7.34
CA ALA A 204 -2.62 -20.17 6.89
C ALA A 204 -2.89 -19.99 5.38
N VAL A 205 -2.49 -18.85 4.79
CA VAL A 205 -2.59 -18.65 3.33
C VAL A 205 -1.63 -19.57 2.59
N ARG A 206 -0.38 -19.70 3.03
CA ARG A 206 0.62 -20.54 2.37
C ARG A 206 0.38 -22.03 2.50
N ASP A 207 -0.14 -22.48 3.64
CA ASP A 207 -0.50 -23.88 3.87
C ASP A 207 -1.52 -24.36 2.83
N ARG A 208 -2.36 -23.45 2.32
CA ARG A 208 -3.36 -23.75 1.29
C ARG A 208 -2.89 -23.41 -0.12
N TRP A 209 -2.07 -22.39 -0.28
CA TRP A 209 -1.60 -21.91 -1.58
C TRP A 209 -0.11 -21.53 -1.51
N SER A 210 0.77 -22.53 -1.63
CA SER A 210 2.23 -22.36 -1.58
C SER A 210 2.78 -21.42 -2.64
N ASP A 211 2.12 -21.37 -3.80
CA ASP A 211 2.61 -20.68 -5.00
C ASP A 211 2.16 -19.21 -5.06
N LEU A 212 1.27 -18.78 -4.16
CA LEU A 212 0.86 -17.38 -4.09
C LEU A 212 1.94 -16.54 -3.43
N ARG A 213 2.36 -15.50 -4.15
CA ARG A 213 3.17 -14.44 -3.56
C ARG A 213 2.31 -13.66 -2.58
N ILE A 214 2.79 -13.51 -1.35
CA ILE A 214 2.12 -12.67 -0.35
C ILE A 214 2.81 -11.32 -0.30
N ALA A 215 2.02 -10.26 -0.29
CA ALA A 215 2.42 -8.90 0.03
C ALA A 215 1.79 -8.47 1.36
N LEU A 216 2.46 -7.57 2.09
CA LEU A 216 1.95 -7.01 3.33
C LEU A 216 1.76 -5.50 3.20
N HIS A 217 0.57 -5.03 3.54
CA HIS A 217 0.26 -3.61 3.68
C HIS A 217 -0.03 -3.35 5.16
N LEU A 218 0.93 -2.74 5.86
CA LEU A 218 0.94 -2.65 7.32
C LEU A 218 0.78 -1.19 7.77
N HIS A 219 -0.07 -0.99 8.78
CA HIS A 219 -0.23 0.30 9.43
C HIS A 219 0.50 0.29 10.78
N ASP A 220 1.07 1.44 11.14
CA ASP A 220 1.81 1.64 12.38
C ASP A 220 1.00 2.38 13.45
N THR A 221 -0.33 2.38 13.33
CA THR A 221 -1.26 3.08 14.24
C THR A 221 -1.06 2.74 15.71
N ARG A 222 -0.46 1.57 16.02
CA ARG A 222 -0.15 1.11 17.38
C ARG A 222 1.35 0.82 17.61
N GLY A 223 2.23 1.33 16.74
CA GLY A 223 3.68 1.12 16.84
C GLY A 223 4.12 -0.33 16.66
N GLN A 224 3.33 -1.13 15.94
CA GLN A 224 3.60 -2.56 15.70
C GLN A 224 4.05 -2.86 14.27
N GLY A 225 3.94 -1.89 13.35
CA GLY A 225 4.04 -2.10 11.92
C GLY A 225 5.42 -2.61 11.48
N ILE A 226 6.51 -2.01 11.97
CA ILE A 226 7.87 -2.48 11.64
C ILE A 226 8.16 -3.87 12.24
N ALA A 227 7.69 -4.15 13.45
CA ALA A 227 7.80 -5.48 14.05
C ALA A 227 7.01 -6.54 13.25
N CYS A 228 5.84 -6.17 12.73
CA CYS A 228 5.04 -7.00 11.83
C CYS A 228 5.73 -7.21 10.48
N ALA A 229 6.38 -6.18 9.93
CA ALA A 229 7.16 -6.28 8.70
C ALA A 229 8.34 -7.25 8.88
N TYR A 230 9.06 -7.16 9.99
CA TYR A 230 10.13 -8.09 10.36
C TYR A 230 9.64 -9.55 10.43
N GLU A 231 8.47 -9.80 11.03
CA GLU A 231 7.91 -11.15 11.04
C GLU A 231 7.53 -11.62 9.63
N GLY A 232 6.99 -10.72 8.79
CA GLY A 232 6.81 -11.00 7.36
C GLY A 232 8.12 -11.40 6.66
N LEU A 233 9.22 -10.68 6.91
CA LEU A 233 10.54 -11.00 6.37
C LEU A 233 11.04 -12.37 6.85
N ARG A 234 10.88 -12.70 8.14
CA ARG A 234 11.21 -14.03 8.68
C ARG A 234 10.43 -15.15 8.01
N LEU A 235 9.22 -14.87 7.59
CA LEU A 235 8.39 -15.79 6.83
C LEU A 235 8.76 -15.77 5.34
N GLY A 236 9.66 -14.91 4.85
CA GLY A 236 10.03 -14.85 3.43
C GLY A 236 9.04 -14.06 2.56
N VAL A 237 8.25 -13.16 3.15
CA VAL A 237 7.52 -12.14 2.37
C VAL A 237 8.53 -11.19 1.71
N THR A 238 8.32 -10.87 0.43
CA THR A 238 9.23 -10.05 -0.37
C THR A 238 8.57 -8.82 -1.01
N ALA A 239 7.31 -8.56 -0.68
CA ALA A 239 6.55 -7.42 -1.19
C ALA A 239 5.87 -6.71 -0.02
N PHE A 240 6.12 -5.42 0.09
CA PHE A 240 5.56 -4.57 1.15
C PHE A 240 5.02 -3.29 0.54
N ASP A 241 3.88 -2.83 1.03
CA ASP A 241 3.38 -1.49 0.76
C ASP A 241 3.77 -0.61 1.96
N ALA A 242 4.31 0.59 1.71
CA ALA A 242 4.74 1.55 2.72
C ALA A 242 4.49 2.98 2.22
N ALA A 243 4.55 3.96 3.11
CA ALA A 243 4.42 5.36 2.73
C ALA A 243 5.56 6.20 3.28
N VAL A 244 6.12 7.09 2.46
CA VAL A 244 7.16 8.01 2.87
C VAL A 244 6.75 8.77 4.14
N ALA A 245 7.66 8.87 5.10
CA ALA A 245 7.43 9.53 6.37
C ALA A 245 6.30 8.95 7.25
N GLY A 246 5.76 7.78 6.88
CA GLY A 246 4.61 7.15 7.56
C GLY A 246 3.28 7.83 7.26
N LEU A 247 3.18 8.48 6.09
CA LEU A 247 1.96 9.14 5.62
C LEU A 247 0.77 8.17 5.49
N GLY A 248 -0.42 8.74 5.57
CA GLY A 248 -1.67 8.05 5.23
C GLY A 248 -2.34 7.43 6.44
N GLY A 249 -2.99 6.29 6.22
CA GLY A 249 -3.79 5.61 7.22
C GLY A 249 -5.24 5.48 6.81
N CYS A 250 -5.99 4.75 7.63
CA CYS A 250 -7.39 4.48 7.37
C CYS A 250 -8.29 5.43 8.16
N PRO A 251 -9.26 6.11 7.52
CA PRO A 251 -10.21 6.97 8.25
C PRO A 251 -11.05 6.19 9.27
N PHE A 252 -11.16 4.87 9.10
CA PHE A 252 -11.87 3.98 10.03
C PHE A 252 -10.98 3.45 11.17
N ALA A 253 -9.68 3.76 11.19
CA ALA A 253 -8.80 3.43 12.31
C ALA A 253 -9.18 4.22 13.58
N GLY A 254 -9.81 5.39 13.41
CA GLY A 254 -10.51 6.11 14.48
C GLY A 254 -9.63 6.71 15.57
N GLN A 255 -8.31 6.81 15.34
CA GLN A 255 -7.35 7.37 16.30
C GLN A 255 -6.73 8.64 15.70
N PRO A 256 -7.27 9.83 16.01
CA PRO A 256 -6.73 11.10 15.52
C PRO A 256 -5.24 11.24 15.86
N GLY A 257 -4.41 11.54 14.86
CA GLY A 257 -2.98 11.76 15.02
C GLY A 257 -2.11 10.51 15.21
N ALA A 258 -2.70 9.31 15.21
CA ALA A 258 -1.91 8.07 15.16
C ALA A 258 -1.32 7.85 13.75
N PRO A 259 -0.12 7.24 13.64
CA PRO A 259 0.47 6.92 12.35
C PRO A 259 -0.46 6.05 11.48
N GLY A 260 -0.36 6.27 10.16
CA GLY A 260 -1.03 5.47 9.15
C GLY A 260 -0.20 4.27 8.76
N ASN A 261 0.38 4.31 7.56
CA ASN A 261 1.26 3.28 7.04
C ASN A 261 2.59 3.21 7.81
N ILE A 262 3.27 2.07 7.71
CA ILE A 262 4.71 2.01 8.04
C ILE A 262 5.50 2.97 7.14
N ALA A 263 6.55 3.59 7.70
CA ALA A 263 7.39 4.52 6.95
C ALA A 263 8.33 3.79 5.98
N THR A 264 8.37 4.22 4.72
CA THR A 264 9.21 3.61 3.67
C THR A 264 10.69 3.59 4.05
N GLU A 265 11.20 4.70 4.57
CA GLU A 265 12.59 4.86 4.98
C GLU A 265 12.94 4.03 6.23
N GLU A 266 11.98 3.78 7.13
CA GLU A 266 12.21 2.94 8.31
C GLU A 266 12.26 1.46 7.94
N LEU A 267 11.39 1.01 7.04
CA LEU A 267 11.45 -0.34 6.49
C LEU A 267 12.73 -0.55 5.68
N ALA A 268 13.14 0.44 4.88
CA ALA A 268 14.38 0.41 4.13
C ALA A 268 15.61 0.35 5.07
N LEU A 269 15.62 1.14 6.14
CA LEU A 269 16.67 1.14 7.16
C LEU A 269 16.76 -0.21 7.87
N LEU A 270 15.62 -0.81 8.26
CA LEU A 270 15.59 -2.16 8.84
C LEU A 270 16.24 -3.17 7.87
N CYS A 271 15.86 -3.12 6.60
CA CYS A 271 16.40 -4.03 5.59
C CYS A 271 17.91 -3.85 5.38
N GLU A 272 18.39 -2.60 5.27
CA GLU A 272 19.82 -2.29 5.14
C GLU A 272 20.62 -2.88 6.29
N GLU A 273 20.17 -2.68 7.53
CA GLU A 273 20.85 -3.16 8.73
C GLU A 273 20.79 -4.69 8.89
N MET A 274 19.82 -5.33 8.25
CA MET A 274 19.70 -6.79 8.19
C MET A 274 20.39 -7.42 6.97
N GLY A 275 21.03 -6.62 6.10
CA GLY A 275 21.67 -7.10 4.88
C GLY A 275 20.69 -7.53 3.78
N ILE A 276 19.45 -7.03 3.82
CA ILE A 276 18.40 -7.30 2.83
C ILE A 276 18.39 -6.17 1.81
N ALA A 277 18.59 -6.49 0.54
CA ALA A 277 18.61 -5.48 -0.52
C ALA A 277 17.20 -4.89 -0.77
N THR A 278 17.12 -3.57 -0.84
CA THR A 278 15.93 -2.84 -1.32
C THR A 278 16.23 -2.11 -2.64
N GLY A 279 17.48 -1.66 -2.81
CA GLY A 279 17.91 -0.78 -3.90
C GLY A 279 17.57 0.69 -3.66
N LEU A 280 17.18 1.05 -2.43
CA LEU A 280 16.74 2.39 -2.08
C LEU A 280 17.89 3.24 -1.52
N ASP A 281 17.92 4.50 -1.92
CA ASP A 281 18.70 5.56 -1.27
C ASP A 281 17.89 6.10 -0.08
N ILE A 282 18.26 5.66 1.13
CA ILE A 282 17.57 6.00 2.37
C ILE A 282 17.75 7.48 2.73
N GLU A 283 18.89 8.09 2.38
CA GLU A 283 19.12 9.52 2.64
C GLU A 283 18.24 10.37 1.72
N ALA A 284 18.10 10.00 0.45
CA ALA A 284 17.16 10.63 -0.46
C ALA A 284 15.69 10.43 -0.05
N LEU A 285 15.33 9.24 0.48
CA LEU A 285 13.99 9.01 1.06
C LEU A 285 13.72 9.90 2.27
N ILE A 286 14.70 10.10 3.16
CA ILE A 286 14.57 11.01 4.30
C ILE A 286 14.35 12.45 3.81
N GLU A 287 15.04 12.90 2.76
CA GLU A 287 14.79 14.22 2.17
C GLU A 287 13.40 14.33 1.54
N ALA A 288 12.94 13.28 0.84
CA ALA A 288 11.57 13.22 0.32
C ALA A 288 10.53 13.23 1.46
N GLY A 289 10.80 12.57 2.59
CA GLY A 289 9.94 12.60 3.77
C GLY A 289 9.92 13.96 4.46
N ARG A 290 11.06 14.68 4.51
CA ARG A 290 11.10 16.07 4.98
C ARG A 290 10.33 17.01 4.03
N LEU A 291 10.35 16.75 2.73
CA LEU A 291 9.51 17.46 1.77
C LEU A 291 8.03 17.18 2.03
N ALA A 292 7.64 15.91 2.20
CA ALA A 292 6.28 15.53 2.54
C ALA A 292 5.79 16.23 3.82
N GLU A 293 6.62 16.26 4.88
CA GLU A 293 6.31 16.95 6.14
C GLU A 293 6.06 18.46 5.94
N ARG A 294 6.85 19.11 5.09
CA ARG A 294 6.62 20.53 4.73
C ARG A 294 5.32 20.73 3.97
N ILE A 295 5.00 19.84 3.03
CA ILE A 295 3.79 19.91 2.21
C ILE A 295 2.53 19.79 3.08
N VAL A 296 2.48 18.82 3.98
CA VAL A 296 1.31 18.61 4.85
C VAL A 296 1.24 19.60 6.01
N GLY A 297 2.34 20.29 6.31
CA GLY A 297 2.39 21.38 7.28
C GLY A 297 2.29 20.93 8.75
N HIS A 298 2.44 19.64 9.02
CA HIS A 298 2.53 19.09 10.38
C HIS A 298 3.61 18.03 10.45
N ARG A 299 4.02 17.69 11.68
CA ARG A 299 5.04 16.67 11.91
C ARG A 299 4.54 15.30 11.46
N LEU A 300 5.40 14.56 10.74
CA LEU A 300 5.14 13.18 10.32
C LEU A 300 5.81 12.17 11.26
N PRO A 301 5.26 10.95 11.39
CA PRO A 301 5.61 10.04 12.48
C PRO A 301 6.97 9.37 12.36
N SER A 302 7.54 9.27 11.15
CA SER A 302 8.84 8.63 10.93
C SER A 302 9.96 9.21 11.81
N ALA A 303 10.56 8.35 12.63
CA ALA A 303 11.71 8.64 13.46
C ALA A 303 12.96 8.85 12.60
N ALA A 304 13.09 8.11 11.50
CA ALA A 304 14.22 8.20 10.58
C ALA A 304 14.43 9.61 10.02
N LEU A 305 13.36 10.40 9.85
CA LEU A 305 13.48 11.80 9.41
C LEU A 305 14.33 12.66 10.35
N ARG A 306 14.33 12.31 11.64
CA ARG A 306 15.06 13.03 12.70
C ARG A 306 16.38 12.35 13.05
N SER A 307 16.42 11.02 13.09
CA SER A 307 17.62 10.28 13.49
C SER A 307 18.67 10.19 12.37
N GLY A 308 18.27 10.29 11.10
CA GLY A 308 19.15 9.95 9.97
C GLY A 308 19.43 8.45 9.89
N THR A 309 20.42 8.08 9.07
CA THR A 309 20.83 6.69 8.82
C THR A 309 22.01 6.29 9.71
N LEU A 310 22.11 4.98 10.02
CA LEU A 310 23.29 4.44 10.71
C LEU A 310 24.53 4.47 9.79
N ALA A 311 24.35 4.32 8.48
CA ALA A 311 25.41 4.49 7.49
C ALA A 311 26.08 5.88 7.60
N ALA A 312 25.30 6.96 7.70
CA ALA A 312 25.84 8.31 7.88
C ALA A 312 26.65 8.45 9.18
N LEU A 313 26.15 7.87 10.28
CA LEU A 313 26.86 7.87 11.56
C LEU A 313 28.18 7.10 11.50
N ARG A 314 28.20 5.92 10.84
CA ARG A 314 29.42 5.12 10.62
C ARG A 314 30.45 5.89 9.81
N ARG A 315 30.04 6.57 8.72
CA ARG A 315 30.95 7.42 7.92
C ARG A 315 31.56 8.55 8.74
N ARG A 316 30.77 9.18 9.61
CA ARG A 316 31.26 10.25 10.50
C ARG A 316 32.22 9.75 11.57
N ALA A 317 31.99 8.55 12.12
CA ALA A 317 32.86 7.99 13.16
C ALA A 317 34.22 7.51 12.62
N GLY A 318 34.29 7.17 11.33
CA GLY A 318 35.52 6.75 10.65
C GLY A 318 36.30 7.87 9.96
N ALA A 319 35.80 9.13 10.01
CA ALA A 319 36.45 10.33 9.45
C ALA A 319 37.15 11.12 10.55
#